data_AF-A0A9D8MSG8-F1
#
_entry.id   AF-A0A9D8MSG8-F1
#
_cell.length_a   1.000
_cell.length_b   1.000
_cell.length_c   1.000
_cell.angle_alpha   90.00
_cell.angle_beta   90.00
_cell.angle_gamma   90.00
#
_symmetry.space_group_name_H-M   'P 1'
#
loop_
_entity.id
_entity.type
_entity.pdbx_description
1 polymer ?
#
loop_
_entity_poly.entity_id
_entity_poly.type
_entity_poly.pdbx_seq_one_letter_code
_entity_poly.pdbx_strand_id
1 'polypeptide(L)'
;TACELDQNTMFSKRPGTELIDPFIPASSHDGRLLDKEGSVYKALYEGQNPLDFNFFEASSIRQVGNKYVMVFSGYSGKEYGLGNTNSALRYAYGDSPLGPWRSGGVLVDSRGVVLNEDGSHLTTTNFGHNTHGSLQEINGQWYVFYHRPPRGFGNARQAMVAPVKIEWDKKPVAKGGQVRITGYDPFAKNNEWTAKASDGNEYTGAEVTSEGFNIFGLPPYGYYSAGIACFFAGPDSNDYLQDNHDVWNNSMDVAGLRNGSIVGFKYFGFEGLAKDTKGVKAFEGTKQGDNTSLCLHLTPSGRGAFKIHVMLDGPYSGETWKGREIAVIDVPADAKREAQKFMAPVSAVEGLAGKHAIYLVVEGPEVQEPQQRQQFGRRQQPQRPQGLFDLHGIWFGKKGTMFPQAVPQVTITVDGKPLNIPETPIYSSNANGYTEVNHYQVYGALKANSVLKATSENPKVQFQVSPITDGRATIRATYEGKEKIFLINYVL
;
A
#
# COMPACT_ATOMS: atom_id res chain seq x y z
N THR A 1 14.13 -9.96 24.69
CA THR A 1 14.39 -11.36 25.09
C THR A 1 14.30 -12.30 23.91
N ALA A 2 15.10 -13.36 23.87
CA ALA A 2 14.94 -14.49 22.94
C ALA A 2 14.90 -15.81 23.72
N CYS A 3 13.99 -16.70 23.32
CA CYS A 3 13.85 -18.02 23.91
C CYS A 3 13.35 -19.03 22.88
N GLU A 4 13.65 -20.30 23.13
CA GLU A 4 13.03 -21.40 22.39
C GLU A 4 11.64 -21.66 22.97
N LEU A 5 10.62 -21.69 22.11
CA LEU A 5 9.23 -21.96 22.50
C LEU A 5 8.99 -23.47 22.65
N ASP A 6 8.16 -23.85 23.61
CA ASP A 6 7.65 -25.21 23.75
C ASP A 6 6.74 -25.51 22.56
N GLN A 7 7.14 -26.48 21.74
CA GLN A 7 6.38 -26.90 20.56
C GLN A 7 4.94 -27.38 20.87
N ASN A 8 4.66 -27.77 22.12
CA ASN A 8 3.33 -28.24 22.51
C ASN A 8 2.39 -27.10 22.87
N THR A 9 2.91 -25.94 23.29
CA THR A 9 2.10 -24.80 23.70
C THR A 9 2.16 -23.64 22.71
N MET A 10 3.27 -23.51 21.99
CA MET A 10 3.57 -22.40 21.06
C MET A 10 3.59 -21.00 21.71
N PHE A 11 3.57 -20.90 23.04
CA PHE A 11 3.66 -19.61 23.76
C PHE A 11 4.55 -19.65 25.02
N SER A 12 4.81 -20.82 25.61
CA SER A 12 5.68 -20.94 26.79
C SER A 12 7.13 -21.21 26.40
N LYS A 13 8.08 -20.84 27.25
CA LYS A 13 9.48 -21.24 27.09
C LYS A 13 9.60 -22.77 27.14
N ARG A 14 10.37 -23.36 26.24
CA ARG A 14 10.70 -24.78 26.24
C ARG A 14 11.42 -25.15 27.55
N PRO A 15 10.96 -26.18 28.29
CA PRO A 15 11.66 -26.65 29.47
C PRO A 15 13.11 -27.05 29.16
N GLY A 16 14.05 -26.68 30.04
CA GLY A 16 15.47 -27.00 29.88
C GLY A 16 16.27 -26.07 28.95
N THR A 17 15.65 -25.03 28.37
CA THR A 17 16.36 -24.08 27.50
C THR A 17 16.70 -22.77 28.21
N GLU A 18 17.79 -22.14 27.76
CA GLU A 18 18.28 -20.87 28.27
C GLU A 18 17.52 -19.68 27.68
N LEU A 19 17.42 -18.62 28.48
CA LEU A 19 16.86 -17.34 28.08
C LEU A 19 18.00 -16.39 27.69
N ILE A 20 17.89 -15.70 26.56
CA ILE A 20 18.80 -14.60 26.21
C ILE A 20 18.09 -13.29 26.52
N ASP A 21 18.55 -12.61 27.57
CA ASP A 21 17.94 -11.36 28.03
C ASP A 21 18.96 -10.37 28.63
N PRO A 22 18.99 -9.10 28.18
CA PRO A 22 18.33 -8.58 26.99
C PRO A 22 18.91 -9.21 25.71
N PHE A 23 18.07 -9.35 24.68
CA PHE A 23 18.52 -9.86 23.37
C PHE A 23 18.95 -8.71 22.45
N ILE A 24 18.01 -7.83 22.10
CA ILE A 24 18.28 -6.60 21.36
C ILE A 24 17.82 -5.44 22.25
N PRO A 25 18.63 -4.38 22.41
CA PRO A 25 18.30 -3.23 23.24
C PRO A 25 17.05 -2.53 22.74
N ALA A 26 16.00 -2.51 23.56
CA ALA A 26 14.76 -1.80 23.24
C ALA A 26 14.90 -0.30 23.54
N SER A 27 14.35 0.54 22.67
CA SER A 27 14.38 1.99 22.84
C SER A 27 12.98 2.58 22.96
N SER A 28 12.83 3.63 23.76
CA SER A 28 11.65 4.50 23.77
C SER A 28 11.66 5.45 22.57
N HIS A 29 10.50 6.05 22.31
CA HIS A 29 10.33 7.03 21.23
C HIS A 29 11.25 8.27 21.38
N ASP A 30 11.64 8.65 22.59
CA ASP A 30 12.58 9.75 22.82
C ASP A 30 14.07 9.34 22.63
N GLY A 31 14.34 8.07 22.31
CA GLY A 31 15.67 7.54 22.02
C GLY A 31 16.47 7.11 23.26
N ARG A 32 15.78 6.73 24.35
CA ARG A 32 16.42 6.16 25.55
C ARG A 32 16.31 4.64 25.55
N LEU A 33 17.30 3.97 26.12
CA LEU A 33 17.21 2.52 26.37
C LEU A 33 16.13 2.25 27.43
N LEU A 34 15.31 1.24 27.18
CA LEU A 34 14.26 0.78 28.11
C LEU A 34 14.78 -0.26 29.10
N ASP A 35 15.87 -0.95 28.76
CA ASP A 35 16.56 -1.88 29.63
C ASP A 35 17.19 -1.14 30.83
N LYS A 36 17.44 -1.88 31.92
CA LYS A 36 18.02 -1.30 33.14
C LYS A 36 19.38 -0.67 32.86
N GLU A 37 19.69 0.44 33.52
CA GLU A 37 21.01 1.06 33.45
C GLU A 37 22.10 0.05 33.82
N GLY A 38 23.19 0.02 33.04
CA GLY A 38 24.27 -0.96 33.20
C GLY A 38 24.00 -2.35 32.61
N SER A 39 22.89 -2.56 31.89
CA SER A 39 22.61 -3.84 31.22
C SER A 39 23.72 -4.22 30.23
N VAL A 40 24.11 -5.50 30.25
CA VAL A 40 25.12 -6.07 29.36
C VAL A 40 24.43 -6.84 28.24
N TYR A 41 24.68 -6.44 26.99
CA TYR A 41 24.05 -7.04 25.82
C TYR A 41 24.94 -8.11 25.19
N LYS A 42 24.82 -9.36 25.66
CA LYS A 42 25.63 -10.50 25.17
C LYS A 42 25.43 -10.81 23.69
N ALA A 43 24.27 -10.47 23.14
CA ALA A 43 23.96 -10.67 21.73
C ALA A 43 24.43 -9.50 20.85
N LEU A 44 25.24 -8.56 21.35
CA LEU A 44 25.87 -7.53 20.53
C LEU A 44 27.37 -7.81 20.42
N TYR A 45 27.95 -7.49 19.27
CA TYR A 45 29.41 -7.57 19.15
C TYR A 45 30.05 -6.44 19.98
N GLU A 46 31.26 -6.69 20.48
CA GLU A 46 32.05 -5.68 21.21
C GLU A 46 32.17 -4.36 20.42
N GLY A 47 32.01 -3.23 21.11
CA GLY A 47 32.04 -1.89 20.53
C GLY A 47 30.76 -1.45 19.80
N GLN A 48 29.74 -2.32 19.68
CA GLN A 48 28.45 -1.91 19.14
C GLN A 48 27.73 -1.00 20.14
N ASN A 49 27.36 0.21 19.71
CA ASN A 49 26.50 1.08 20.50
C ASN A 49 25.07 0.49 20.55
N PRO A 50 24.51 0.21 21.75
CA PRO A 50 23.15 -0.34 21.87
C PRO A 50 22.07 0.56 21.26
N LEU A 51 22.25 1.87 21.28
CA LEU A 51 21.26 2.82 20.75
C LEU A 51 21.10 2.74 19.22
N ASP A 52 22.08 2.21 18.48
CA ASP A 52 22.01 2.12 17.01
C ASP A 52 20.93 1.14 16.53
N PHE A 53 20.44 0.24 17.39
CA PHE A 53 19.34 -0.65 17.07
C PHE A 53 18.00 0.08 17.11
N ASN A 54 17.77 0.94 18.12
CA ASN A 54 16.48 1.60 18.32
C ASN A 54 15.28 0.65 18.22
N PHE A 55 15.40 -0.55 18.79
CA PHE A 55 14.41 -1.62 18.62
C PHE A 55 13.06 -1.28 19.25
N PHE A 56 11.98 -1.60 18.55
CA PHE A 56 10.60 -1.46 19.03
C PHE A 56 9.86 -2.81 19.02
N GLU A 57 9.73 -3.47 17.87
CA GLU A 57 8.95 -4.73 17.71
C GLU A 57 9.30 -5.47 16.40
N ALA A 58 8.46 -6.43 15.97
CA ALA A 58 8.45 -7.02 14.61
C ALA A 58 9.68 -7.85 14.17
N SER A 59 10.34 -8.58 15.08
CA SER A 59 11.53 -9.37 14.75
C SER A 59 11.28 -10.43 13.66
N SER A 60 12.15 -10.48 12.65
CA SER A 60 12.18 -11.49 11.59
C SER A 60 13.62 -11.81 11.19
N ILE A 61 14.08 -13.05 11.38
CA ILE A 61 15.46 -13.46 11.06
C ILE A 61 15.49 -14.30 9.79
N ARG A 62 16.46 -14.03 8.92
CA ARG A 62 16.74 -14.79 7.69
C ARG A 62 18.23 -15.03 7.52
N GLN A 63 18.59 -16.12 6.86
CA GLN A 63 19.94 -16.32 6.38
C GLN A 63 20.10 -15.67 5.01
N VAL A 64 21.14 -14.85 4.84
CA VAL A 64 21.52 -14.20 3.58
C VAL A 64 22.96 -14.62 3.27
N GLY A 65 23.14 -15.49 2.28
CA GLY A 65 24.43 -16.09 2.00
C GLY A 65 25.02 -16.77 3.24
N ASN A 66 26.18 -16.29 3.71
CA ASN A 66 26.85 -16.79 4.91
C ASN A 66 26.64 -15.92 6.15
N LYS A 67 25.60 -15.09 6.16
CA LYS A 67 25.24 -14.18 7.26
C LYS A 67 23.81 -14.42 7.72
N TYR A 68 23.53 -14.04 8.95
CA TYR A 68 22.17 -13.90 9.45
C TYR A 68 21.80 -12.42 9.46
N VAL A 69 20.58 -12.11 9.03
CA VAL A 69 20.00 -10.76 9.03
C VAL A 69 18.70 -10.80 9.83
N MET A 70 18.61 -9.96 10.85
CA MET A 70 17.41 -9.75 11.64
C MET A 70 16.78 -8.41 11.24
N VAL A 71 15.58 -8.46 10.68
CA VAL A 71 14.71 -7.31 10.44
C VAL A 71 13.85 -7.06 11.67
N PHE A 72 13.58 -5.80 11.98
CA PHE A 72 12.69 -5.42 13.07
C PHE A 72 12.17 -3.99 12.86
N SER A 73 11.04 -3.66 13.49
CA SER A 73 10.57 -2.28 13.55
C SER A 73 11.41 -1.52 14.57
N GLY A 74 11.92 -0.35 14.20
CA GLY A 74 12.75 0.46 15.10
C GLY A 74 12.64 1.95 14.85
N TYR A 75 12.80 2.74 15.91
CA TYR A 75 12.68 4.19 15.83
C TYR A 75 13.74 4.77 14.90
N SER A 76 13.32 5.53 13.87
CA SER A 76 14.17 6.02 12.78
C SER A 76 13.78 7.45 12.37
N GLY A 77 14.48 8.05 11.40
CA GLY A 77 14.19 9.40 10.90
C GLY A 77 15.35 10.34 11.10
N LYS A 78 15.81 10.49 12.35
CA LYS A 78 16.83 11.48 12.74
C LYS A 78 18.16 11.28 11.99
N GLU A 79 18.52 10.03 11.69
CA GLU A 79 19.75 9.68 10.96
C GLU A 79 19.76 10.08 9.47
N TYR A 80 18.61 10.50 8.94
CA TYR A 80 18.45 11.04 7.58
C TYR A 80 17.60 12.32 7.60
N GLY A 81 17.70 13.14 8.65
CA GLY A 81 17.13 14.49 8.69
C GLY A 81 15.62 14.58 8.92
N LEU A 82 14.94 13.47 9.20
CA LEU A 82 13.49 13.43 9.42
C LEU A 82 13.10 13.27 10.89
N GLY A 83 11.85 13.60 11.21
CA GLY A 83 11.27 13.39 12.54
C GLY A 83 11.23 11.90 12.93
N ASN A 84 11.33 11.63 14.23
CA ASN A 84 11.37 10.27 14.79
C ASN A 84 10.10 9.48 14.46
N THR A 85 10.24 8.22 14.03
CA THR A 85 9.13 7.37 13.62
C THR A 85 9.34 5.91 14.00
N ASN A 86 8.28 5.18 14.31
CA ASN A 86 8.28 3.71 14.33
C ASN A 86 7.69 3.09 13.03
N SER A 87 7.45 3.91 12.00
CA SER A 87 7.03 3.48 10.66
C SER A 87 8.19 3.01 9.79
N ALA A 88 9.24 2.50 10.41
CA ALA A 88 10.43 2.08 9.73
C ALA A 88 10.88 0.70 10.20
N LEU A 89 11.32 -0.11 9.25
CA LEU A 89 12.09 -1.31 9.52
C LEU A 89 13.57 -0.96 9.53
N ARG A 90 14.28 -1.52 10.49
CA ARG A 90 15.74 -1.54 10.58
C ARG A 90 16.21 -2.98 10.44
N TYR A 91 17.50 -3.17 10.25
CA TYR A 91 18.10 -4.50 10.25
C TYR A 91 19.38 -4.56 11.08
N ALA A 92 19.71 -5.76 11.50
CA ALA A 92 20.97 -6.12 12.13
C ALA A 92 21.53 -7.37 11.45
N TYR A 93 22.85 -7.57 11.52
CA TYR A 93 23.49 -8.72 10.90
C TYR A 93 24.59 -9.34 11.78
N GLY A 94 24.81 -10.63 11.62
CA GLY A 94 25.74 -11.42 12.43
C GLY A 94 26.13 -12.75 11.78
N ASP A 95 27.07 -13.46 12.40
CA ASP A 95 27.55 -14.77 11.92
C ASP A 95 26.70 -15.95 12.45
N SER A 96 25.75 -15.71 13.37
CA SER A 96 24.89 -16.72 14.00
C SER A 96 23.45 -16.18 14.18
N PRO A 97 22.42 -17.05 14.19
CA PRO A 97 21.02 -16.64 14.32
C PRO A 97 20.66 -16.09 15.72
N LEU A 98 21.57 -16.22 16.69
CA LEU A 98 21.42 -15.69 18.04
C LEU A 98 22.41 -14.53 18.32
N GLY A 99 23.02 -13.99 17.28
CA GLY A 99 24.08 -12.99 17.38
C GLY A 99 25.46 -13.60 17.70
N PRO A 100 26.43 -12.77 18.13
CA PRO A 100 26.31 -11.33 18.32
C PRO A 100 25.93 -10.55 17.05
N TRP A 101 25.32 -9.38 17.21
CA TRP A 101 24.75 -8.56 16.14
C TRP A 101 25.48 -7.21 15.97
N ARG A 102 25.57 -6.74 14.72
CA ARG A 102 25.88 -5.35 14.34
C ARG A 102 24.62 -4.68 13.79
N SER A 103 24.43 -3.39 14.07
CA SER A 103 23.35 -2.62 13.45
C SER A 103 23.66 -2.35 11.97
N GLY A 104 22.66 -2.50 11.10
CA GLY A 104 22.75 -2.24 9.66
C GLY A 104 22.05 -0.95 9.21
N GLY A 105 21.33 -0.28 10.11
CA GLY A 105 20.57 0.93 9.80
C GLY A 105 19.15 0.64 9.29
N VAL A 106 18.57 1.59 8.56
CA VAL A 106 17.19 1.54 8.08
C VAL A 106 17.08 0.69 6.81
N LEU A 107 16.12 -0.23 6.82
CA LEU A 107 15.75 -1.07 5.70
C LEU A 107 14.66 -0.42 4.84
N VAL A 108 13.61 0.12 5.45
CA VAL A 108 12.54 0.86 4.75
C VAL A 108 11.82 1.78 5.74
N ASP A 109 11.51 3.01 5.32
CA ASP A 109 10.60 3.93 6.01
C ASP A 109 9.27 4.00 5.21
N SER A 110 8.21 3.42 5.78
CA SER A 110 6.91 3.28 5.10
C SER A 110 6.21 4.61 4.86
N ARG A 111 6.72 5.72 5.41
CA ARG A 111 6.22 7.08 5.15
C ARG A 111 6.60 7.56 3.74
N GLY A 112 7.46 6.86 3.00
CA GLY A 112 7.85 7.21 1.64
C GLY A 112 8.75 8.44 1.61
N VAL A 113 10.03 8.23 1.91
CA VAL A 113 11.04 9.30 1.97
C VAL A 113 11.42 9.75 0.57
N VAL A 114 11.35 11.06 0.32
CA VAL A 114 11.69 11.72 -0.94
C VAL A 114 12.29 13.11 -0.66
N LEU A 115 12.73 13.82 -1.70
CA LEU A 115 13.10 15.23 -1.58
C LEU A 115 11.87 16.11 -1.36
N ASN A 116 12.02 17.22 -0.64
CA ASN A 116 11.02 18.30 -0.71
C ASN A 116 11.09 19.00 -2.09
N GLU A 117 10.24 20.01 -2.31
CA GLU A 117 10.12 20.66 -3.63
C GLU A 117 11.44 21.28 -4.13
N ASP A 118 12.17 21.98 -3.27
CA ASP A 118 13.44 22.65 -3.60
C ASP A 118 14.67 21.75 -3.40
N GLY A 119 14.52 20.54 -2.86
CA GLY A 119 15.60 19.59 -2.62
C GLY A 119 16.50 19.94 -1.43
N SER A 120 16.15 20.95 -0.64
CA SER A 120 16.91 21.35 0.55
C SER A 120 16.87 20.30 1.65
N HIS A 121 15.78 19.54 1.75
CA HIS A 121 15.56 18.56 2.81
C HIS A 121 14.87 17.30 2.27
N LEU A 122 14.95 16.22 3.05
CA LEU A 122 14.06 15.07 2.87
C LEU A 122 12.68 15.36 3.47
N THR A 123 11.65 14.76 2.89
CA THR A 123 10.26 14.80 3.37
C THR A 123 9.61 13.42 3.21
N THR A 124 8.35 13.28 3.65
CA THR A 124 7.58 12.04 3.57
C THR A 124 6.24 12.25 2.87
N THR A 125 5.76 11.24 2.14
CA THR A 125 4.57 11.32 1.27
C THR A 125 3.44 10.39 1.67
N ASN A 126 3.55 9.73 2.82
CA ASN A 126 2.54 8.85 3.40
C ASN A 126 2.52 9.03 4.93
N PHE A 127 1.39 8.68 5.53
CA PHE A 127 1.24 8.68 6.98
C PHE A 127 2.14 7.63 7.65
N GLY A 128 2.50 7.89 8.91
CA GLY A 128 3.30 7.01 9.74
C GLY A 128 2.51 6.34 10.88
N HIS A 129 2.54 5.02 10.93
CA HIS A 129 2.25 4.20 12.11
C HIS A 129 3.23 3.02 12.14
N ASN A 130 3.21 2.18 13.17
CA ASN A 130 4.08 1.01 13.23
C ASN A 130 4.06 0.17 11.94
N THR A 131 5.20 -0.45 11.62
CA THR A 131 5.33 -1.33 10.46
C THR A 131 5.87 -2.70 10.87
N HIS A 132 5.56 -3.74 10.11
CA HIS A 132 6.08 -5.09 10.29
C HIS A 132 6.51 -5.64 8.94
N GLY A 133 7.54 -6.48 8.93
CA GLY A 133 8.06 -6.96 7.66
C GLY A 133 9.07 -8.08 7.74
N SER A 134 9.56 -8.46 6.57
CA SER A 134 10.58 -9.49 6.39
C SER A 134 11.32 -9.30 5.07
N LEU A 135 12.40 -10.08 4.89
CA LEU A 135 13.14 -10.17 3.63
C LEU A 135 12.90 -11.54 2.98
N GLN A 136 12.77 -11.55 1.66
CA GLN A 136 12.72 -12.80 0.89
C GLN A 136 13.37 -12.61 -0.48
N GLU A 137 14.20 -13.59 -0.86
CA GLU A 137 14.65 -13.74 -2.25
C GLU A 137 13.60 -14.50 -3.05
N ILE A 138 13.14 -13.91 -4.14
CA ILE A 138 12.16 -14.51 -5.05
C ILE A 138 12.71 -14.36 -6.46
N ASN A 139 12.90 -15.48 -7.17
CA ASN A 139 13.40 -15.50 -8.55
C ASN A 139 14.72 -14.72 -8.75
N GLY A 140 15.65 -14.79 -7.79
CA GLY A 140 16.95 -14.11 -7.87
C GLY A 140 16.92 -12.61 -7.56
N GLN A 141 15.82 -12.10 -7.01
CA GLN A 141 15.69 -10.71 -6.54
C GLN A 141 15.28 -10.68 -5.07
N TRP A 142 15.94 -9.85 -4.27
CA TRP A 142 15.56 -9.63 -2.88
C TRP A 142 14.47 -8.55 -2.77
N TYR A 143 13.53 -8.80 -1.88
CA TYR A 143 12.43 -7.90 -1.57
C TYR A 143 12.30 -7.73 -0.06
N VAL A 144 12.01 -6.49 0.36
CA VAL A 144 11.45 -6.21 1.68
C VAL A 144 9.93 -6.21 1.58
N PHE A 145 9.30 -6.99 2.44
CA PHE A 145 7.86 -6.96 2.70
C PHE A 145 7.64 -6.07 3.90
N TYR A 146 6.65 -5.18 3.84
CA TYR A 146 6.29 -4.31 4.94
C TYR A 146 4.80 -3.95 4.86
N HIS A 147 4.29 -3.17 5.81
CA HIS A 147 2.97 -2.55 5.67
C HIS A 147 3.02 -1.05 5.90
N ARG A 148 2.07 -0.33 5.30
CA ARG A 148 1.79 1.09 5.61
C ARG A 148 0.36 1.25 6.14
N PRO A 149 0.04 2.35 6.86
CA PRO A 149 -1.32 2.65 7.32
C PRO A 149 -2.08 3.52 6.30
N PRO A 150 -2.83 2.94 5.34
CA PRO A 150 -3.49 3.72 4.28
C PRO A 150 -4.51 4.73 4.82
N ARG A 151 -5.11 4.49 5.99
CA ARG A 151 -6.17 5.33 6.58
C ARG A 151 -5.67 6.30 7.65
N GLY A 152 -4.38 6.54 7.74
CA GLY A 152 -3.84 7.44 8.79
C GLY A 152 -3.94 6.90 10.23
N PHE A 153 -4.23 5.61 10.43
CA PHE A 153 -4.29 4.98 11.77
C PHE A 153 -3.86 3.50 11.75
N GLY A 154 -3.49 2.94 12.91
CA GLY A 154 -2.85 1.62 13.03
C GLY A 154 -3.70 0.38 12.79
N ASN A 155 -5.02 0.52 12.68
CA ASN A 155 -5.96 -0.60 12.52
C ASN A 155 -6.27 -0.93 11.04
N ALA A 156 -5.94 -0.04 10.11
CA ALA A 156 -5.98 -0.30 8.68
C ALA A 156 -4.55 -0.42 8.17
N ARG A 157 -4.22 -1.52 7.49
CA ARG A 157 -2.86 -1.81 7.02
C ARG A 157 -2.93 -2.30 5.58
N GLN A 158 -2.07 -1.76 4.74
CA GLN A 158 -1.87 -2.21 3.37
C GLN A 158 -0.52 -2.92 3.30
N ALA A 159 -0.52 -4.18 2.84
CA ALA A 159 0.70 -4.92 2.57
C ALA A 159 1.44 -4.29 1.39
N MET A 160 2.74 -4.13 1.54
CA MET A 160 3.64 -3.51 0.57
C MET A 160 4.83 -4.42 0.33
N VAL A 161 5.44 -4.29 -0.84
CA VAL A 161 6.69 -4.94 -1.19
C VAL A 161 7.54 -3.97 -2.01
N ALA A 162 8.83 -3.90 -1.68
CA ALA A 162 9.79 -3.08 -2.40
C ALA A 162 11.07 -3.89 -2.68
N PRO A 163 11.68 -3.75 -3.87
CA PRO A 163 12.91 -4.45 -4.18
C PRO A 163 14.09 -3.82 -3.44
N VAL A 164 15.02 -4.66 -2.98
CA VAL A 164 16.26 -4.23 -2.34
C VAL A 164 17.45 -4.96 -2.94
N LYS A 165 18.61 -4.30 -2.91
CA LYS A 165 19.90 -4.89 -3.20
C LYS A 165 20.54 -5.28 -1.88
N ILE A 166 21.00 -6.52 -1.76
CA ILE A 166 21.75 -6.98 -0.59
C ILE A 166 23.14 -7.40 -1.02
N GLU A 167 24.14 -6.79 -0.39
CA GLU A 167 25.55 -7.14 -0.54
C GLU A 167 26.07 -7.65 0.81
N TRP A 168 26.88 -8.70 0.79
CA TRP A 168 27.46 -9.26 2.00
C TRP A 168 28.88 -9.74 1.77
N ASP A 169 29.72 -9.56 2.78
CA ASP A 169 31.09 -10.05 2.75
C ASP A 169 31.14 -11.55 3.05
N LYS A 170 32.05 -12.27 2.39
CA LYS A 170 32.39 -13.64 2.81
C LYS A 170 33.08 -13.65 4.18
N LYS A 171 33.84 -12.60 4.52
CA LYS A 171 34.53 -12.43 5.80
C LYS A 171 33.52 -12.52 6.96
N PRO A 172 33.82 -13.21 8.08
CA PRO A 172 32.96 -13.19 9.25
C PRO A 172 32.77 -11.77 9.81
N VAL A 173 31.59 -11.47 10.34
CA VAL A 173 31.31 -10.19 11.03
C VAL A 173 32.21 -10.01 12.24
N ALA A 174 32.56 -11.10 12.93
CA ALA A 174 33.56 -11.10 14.01
C ALA A 174 34.94 -10.56 13.58
N LYS A 175 35.24 -10.59 12.28
CA LYS A 175 36.47 -10.04 11.68
C LYS A 175 36.21 -8.76 10.89
N GLY A 176 35.03 -8.14 11.03
CA GLY A 176 34.65 -6.91 10.34
C GLY A 176 34.03 -7.10 8.95
N GLY A 177 33.50 -8.29 8.64
CA GLY A 177 32.62 -8.45 7.48
C GLY A 177 31.26 -7.77 7.69
N GLN A 178 30.63 -7.31 6.61
CA GLN A 178 29.42 -6.51 6.66
C GLN A 178 28.29 -7.08 5.81
N VAL A 179 27.07 -6.59 6.08
CA VAL A 179 25.91 -6.70 5.20
C VAL A 179 25.42 -5.27 4.93
N ARG A 180 25.18 -4.95 3.66
CA ARG A 180 24.62 -3.69 3.22
C ARG A 180 23.34 -3.95 2.46
N ILE A 181 22.26 -3.27 2.85
CA ILE A 181 20.97 -3.31 2.15
C ILE A 181 20.65 -1.90 1.67
N THR A 182 20.28 -1.78 0.39
CA THR A 182 19.94 -0.49 -0.26
C THR A 182 18.72 -0.67 -1.16
N GLY A 183 17.95 0.38 -1.39
CA GLY A 183 16.86 0.36 -2.38
C GLY A 183 17.37 -0.09 -3.76
N TYR A 184 16.59 -0.90 -4.47
CA TYR A 184 16.96 -1.43 -5.78
C TYR A 184 16.12 -0.79 -6.89
N ASP A 185 16.79 -0.29 -7.92
CA ASP A 185 16.17 0.12 -9.18
C ASP A 185 16.97 -0.46 -10.36
N PRO A 186 16.37 -1.26 -11.25
CA PRO A 186 17.10 -1.85 -12.37
C PRO A 186 17.65 -0.83 -13.38
N PHE A 187 17.14 0.41 -13.40
CA PHE A 187 17.56 1.47 -14.31
C PHE A 187 18.49 2.50 -13.66
N ALA A 188 18.61 2.51 -12.33
CA ALA A 188 19.55 3.37 -11.63
C ALA A 188 21.00 2.86 -11.76
N LYS A 189 21.95 3.79 -11.62
CA LYS A 189 23.38 3.47 -11.57
C LYS A 189 23.66 2.47 -10.44
N ASN A 190 24.45 1.43 -10.73
CA ASN A 190 24.76 0.32 -9.81
C ASN A 190 23.54 -0.46 -9.28
N ASN A 191 22.37 -0.22 -9.87
CA ASN A 191 21.07 -0.68 -9.42
C ASN A 191 20.69 -0.26 -8.00
N GLU A 192 21.10 0.95 -7.60
CA GLU A 192 20.88 1.49 -6.27
C GLU A 192 20.03 2.76 -6.35
N TRP A 193 18.96 2.78 -5.55
CA TRP A 193 18.12 3.96 -5.35
C TRP A 193 18.48 4.60 -4.01
N THR A 194 18.63 5.94 -4.01
CA THR A 194 18.78 6.75 -2.80
C THR A 194 18.08 8.10 -2.98
N ALA A 195 17.74 8.76 -1.88
CA ALA A 195 17.27 10.14 -1.86
C ALA A 195 18.26 11.00 -1.05
N LYS A 196 18.84 12.03 -1.67
CA LYS A 196 19.89 12.85 -1.07
C LYS A 196 19.59 14.34 -1.19
N ALA A 197 19.39 14.98 -0.05
CA ALA A 197 19.11 16.41 0.05
C ALA A 197 20.40 17.25 0.04
N SER A 198 20.29 18.52 -0.32
CA SER A 198 21.45 19.43 -0.38
C SER A 198 22.03 19.77 0.99
N ASP A 199 21.27 19.55 2.07
CA ASP A 199 21.75 19.67 3.45
C ASP A 199 22.69 18.52 3.90
N GLY A 200 22.88 17.51 3.04
CA GLY A 200 23.75 16.37 3.28
C GLY A 200 23.03 15.14 3.81
N ASN A 201 21.74 15.23 4.18
CA ASN A 201 20.96 14.07 4.59
C ASN A 201 20.70 13.12 3.42
N GLU A 202 20.85 11.82 3.66
CA GLU A 202 20.69 10.79 2.64
C GLU A 202 19.92 9.59 3.20
N TYR A 203 18.89 9.16 2.47
CA TYR A 203 18.13 7.95 2.74
C TYR A 203 18.45 6.88 1.69
N THR A 204 18.84 5.70 2.16
CA THR A 204 19.32 4.58 1.31
C THR A 204 18.45 3.33 1.41
N GLY A 205 17.44 3.33 2.29
CA GLY A 205 16.50 2.22 2.43
C GLY A 205 15.66 2.02 1.17
N ALA A 206 14.81 0.98 1.19
CA ALA A 206 13.92 0.69 0.08
C ALA A 206 13.00 1.88 -0.22
N GLU A 207 12.76 2.11 -1.52
CA GLU A 207 11.81 3.10 -1.97
C GLU A 207 10.37 2.59 -1.80
N VAL A 208 9.46 3.48 -1.39
CA VAL A 208 8.02 3.20 -1.44
C VAL A 208 7.51 3.47 -2.86
N THR A 209 7.07 2.40 -3.54
CA THR A 209 6.59 2.45 -4.94
C THR A 209 5.21 1.78 -5.08
N SER A 210 4.59 1.97 -6.25
CA SER A 210 3.37 1.33 -6.74
C SER A 210 3.62 0.00 -7.46
N GLU A 211 4.88 -0.35 -7.74
CA GLU A 211 5.24 -1.46 -8.64
C GLU A 211 4.93 -2.84 -8.07
N GLY A 212 4.96 -2.97 -6.75
CA GLY A 212 4.99 -4.28 -6.09
C GLY A 212 6.15 -5.12 -6.63
N PHE A 213 5.83 -6.24 -7.30
CA PHE A 213 6.83 -7.10 -7.92
C PHE A 213 7.25 -6.67 -9.33
N ASN A 214 6.60 -5.69 -9.96
CA ASN A 214 6.91 -5.24 -11.32
C ASN A 214 8.11 -4.28 -11.34
N ILE A 215 9.29 -4.76 -10.93
CA ILE A 215 10.49 -3.91 -10.71
C ILE A 215 10.99 -3.15 -11.94
N PHE A 216 10.55 -3.54 -13.14
CA PHE A 216 10.83 -2.86 -14.41
C PHE A 216 9.75 -1.82 -14.80
N GLY A 217 8.92 -1.42 -13.84
CA GLY A 217 7.74 -0.60 -14.04
C GLY A 217 6.48 -1.43 -14.31
N LEU A 218 5.34 -0.87 -13.91
CA LEU A 218 4.01 -1.38 -14.20
C LEU A 218 3.78 -1.41 -15.72
N PRO A 219 3.28 -2.52 -16.30
CA PRO A 219 2.85 -2.56 -17.69
C PRO A 219 1.90 -1.39 -18.02
N PRO A 220 2.23 -0.50 -18.97
CA PRO A 220 1.52 0.78 -19.12
C PRO A 220 0.06 0.60 -19.53
N TYR A 221 -0.23 -0.40 -20.38
CA TYR A 221 -1.57 -0.70 -20.86
C TYR A 221 -2.43 -1.55 -19.89
N GLY A 222 -1.93 -1.78 -18.67
CA GLY A 222 -2.70 -2.42 -17.59
C GLY A 222 -3.56 -1.42 -16.83
N TYR A 223 -4.69 -1.88 -16.29
CA TYR A 223 -5.48 -1.10 -15.33
C TYR A 223 -4.98 -1.27 -13.91
N TYR A 224 -4.85 -0.15 -13.22
CA TYR A 224 -4.42 -0.10 -11.83
C TYR A 224 -5.43 0.66 -10.98
N SER A 225 -5.75 0.06 -9.83
CA SER A 225 -6.49 0.73 -8.75
C SER A 225 -5.74 2.00 -8.31
N ALA A 226 -6.47 3.07 -7.98
CA ALA A 226 -5.86 4.24 -7.36
C ALA A 226 -5.18 3.91 -6.02
N GLY A 227 -5.61 2.83 -5.37
CA GLY A 227 -5.07 2.30 -4.12
C GLY A 227 -3.58 1.95 -4.12
N ILE A 228 -2.96 1.79 -5.29
CA ILE A 228 -1.52 1.53 -5.38
C ILE A 228 -0.67 2.81 -5.38
N ALA A 229 -1.29 4.00 -5.40
CA ALA A 229 -0.57 5.27 -5.34
C ALA A 229 0.35 5.30 -4.11
N CYS A 230 1.56 5.82 -4.30
CA CYS A 230 2.67 5.74 -3.35
C CYS A 230 3.14 7.11 -2.85
N PHE A 231 2.62 8.18 -3.44
CA PHE A 231 2.92 9.56 -3.10
C PHE A 231 1.61 10.32 -2.93
N PHE A 232 1.42 10.92 -1.76
CA PHE A 232 0.30 11.82 -1.48
C PHE A 232 0.85 13.12 -0.90
N ALA A 233 0.38 14.24 -1.45
CA ALA A 233 0.56 15.56 -0.87
C ALA A 233 -0.73 16.36 -1.01
N GLY A 234 -0.89 17.36 -0.15
CA GLY A 234 -2.07 18.20 -0.08
C GLY A 234 -2.83 18.06 1.24
N PRO A 235 -3.92 18.83 1.40
CA PRO A 235 -4.70 18.89 2.64
C PRO A 235 -5.26 17.52 3.01
N ASP A 236 -5.05 17.09 4.26
CA ASP A 236 -5.58 15.85 4.82
C ASP A 236 -5.24 14.58 4.01
N SER A 237 -4.10 14.59 3.31
CA SER A 237 -3.63 13.48 2.45
C SER A 237 -3.53 12.12 3.16
N ASN A 238 -3.48 12.11 4.49
CA ASN A 238 -3.49 10.91 5.33
C ASN A 238 -4.81 10.13 5.24
N ASP A 239 -5.91 10.80 4.90
CA ASP A 239 -7.24 10.22 4.88
C ASP A 239 -7.68 9.86 3.47
N TYR A 240 -6.90 10.11 2.41
CA TYR A 240 -7.35 9.92 1.03
C TYR A 240 -7.71 8.48 0.70
N LEU A 241 -6.87 7.50 1.05
CA LEU A 241 -7.15 6.10 0.73
C LEU A 241 -8.39 5.61 1.51
N GLN A 242 -9.34 4.96 0.81
CA GLN A 242 -10.57 4.44 1.41
C GLN A 242 -10.63 2.92 1.34
N ASP A 243 -11.25 2.34 2.37
CA ASP A 243 -11.51 0.91 2.44
C ASP A 243 -12.54 0.49 1.39
N ASN A 244 -12.40 -0.76 0.92
CA ASN A 244 -13.37 -1.41 0.06
C ASN A 244 -13.81 -2.72 0.71
N HIS A 245 -15.13 -2.87 0.85
CA HIS A 245 -15.73 -4.03 1.52
C HIS A 245 -16.42 -4.98 0.56
N ASP A 246 -16.38 -4.68 -0.75
CA ASP A 246 -16.87 -5.60 -1.77
C ASP A 246 -15.78 -6.61 -2.12
N VAL A 247 -16.01 -7.88 -1.76
CA VAL A 247 -15.08 -8.98 -2.07
C VAL A 247 -14.81 -9.16 -3.56
N TRP A 248 -15.72 -8.74 -4.44
CA TRP A 248 -15.53 -8.77 -5.89
C TRP A 248 -14.73 -7.58 -6.42
N ASN A 249 -14.46 -6.57 -5.59
CA ASN A 249 -13.73 -5.37 -5.98
C ASN A 249 -12.34 -5.35 -5.33
N ASN A 250 -11.31 -5.63 -6.14
CA ASN A 250 -9.92 -5.56 -5.69
C ASN A 250 -9.30 -4.16 -5.94
N SER A 251 -9.99 -3.11 -5.50
CA SER A 251 -9.57 -1.72 -5.68
C SER A 251 -9.77 -0.91 -4.39
N MET A 252 -8.97 0.11 -4.16
CA MET A 252 -9.21 1.16 -3.19
C MET A 252 -9.28 2.52 -3.88
N ASP A 253 -10.12 3.40 -3.36
CA ASP A 253 -10.26 4.75 -3.86
C ASP A 253 -9.27 5.69 -3.17
N VAL A 254 -8.86 6.74 -3.89
CA VAL A 254 -8.22 7.93 -3.34
C VAL A 254 -9.29 9.03 -3.35
N ALA A 255 -9.92 9.26 -2.19
CA ALA A 255 -11.11 10.07 -2.07
C ALA A 255 -10.83 11.52 -1.68
N GLY A 256 -11.73 12.40 -2.08
CA GLY A 256 -11.80 13.78 -1.63
C GLY A 256 -10.62 14.65 -2.05
N LEU A 257 -10.02 14.40 -3.22
CA LEU A 257 -8.92 15.20 -3.74
C LEU A 257 -9.37 16.65 -3.97
N ARG A 258 -8.56 17.62 -3.54
CA ARG A 258 -8.85 19.06 -3.56
C ARG A 258 -7.86 19.80 -4.45
N ASN A 259 -8.09 21.10 -4.61
CA ASN A 259 -7.08 22.00 -5.14
C ASN A 259 -5.74 21.81 -4.40
N GLY A 260 -4.64 21.68 -5.15
CA GLY A 260 -3.30 21.44 -4.61
C GLY A 260 -3.01 19.99 -4.17
N SER A 261 -3.97 19.07 -4.25
CA SER A 261 -3.70 17.65 -4.01
C SER A 261 -2.78 17.08 -5.10
N ILE A 262 -1.86 16.22 -4.67
CA ILE A 262 -0.93 15.50 -5.55
C ILE A 262 -1.02 14.01 -5.26
N VAL A 263 -1.21 13.20 -6.30
CA VAL A 263 -1.22 11.74 -6.23
C VAL A 263 -0.19 11.19 -7.20
N GLY A 264 0.78 10.41 -6.72
CA GLY A 264 1.86 9.86 -7.54
C GLY A 264 1.88 8.33 -7.61
N PHE A 265 2.14 7.84 -8.82
CA PHE A 265 2.30 6.45 -9.19
C PHE A 265 3.73 6.23 -9.69
N LYS A 266 4.49 5.42 -8.96
CA LYS A 266 5.90 5.11 -9.26
C LYS A 266 6.02 3.61 -9.43
N TYR A 267 6.33 3.04 -10.58
CA TYR A 267 6.63 3.62 -11.88
C TYR A 267 5.89 2.82 -12.96
N PHE A 268 5.72 3.39 -14.15
CA PHE A 268 5.25 2.68 -15.35
C PHE A 268 6.44 2.36 -16.26
N GLY A 269 6.49 1.12 -16.76
CA GLY A 269 7.58 0.65 -17.63
C GLY A 269 7.31 0.99 -19.09
N PHE A 270 7.58 2.23 -19.50
CA PHE A 270 7.31 2.66 -20.88
C PHE A 270 8.22 2.01 -21.92
N GLU A 271 9.41 1.55 -21.54
CA GLU A 271 10.29 0.76 -22.42
C GLU A 271 9.73 -0.65 -22.70
N GLY A 272 8.92 -1.19 -21.79
CA GLY A 272 8.50 -2.58 -21.81
C GLY A 272 9.54 -3.54 -21.22
N LEU A 273 9.23 -4.84 -21.31
CA LEU A 273 10.12 -5.91 -20.89
C LEU A 273 10.13 -7.01 -21.96
N ALA A 274 11.27 -7.19 -22.63
CA ALA A 274 11.38 -8.07 -23.79
C ALA A 274 11.23 -9.57 -23.47
N LYS A 275 11.58 -10.01 -22.25
CA LYS A 275 11.51 -11.42 -21.83
C LYS A 275 11.22 -11.54 -20.34
N ASP A 276 10.56 -12.63 -19.96
CA ASP A 276 10.37 -13.00 -18.56
C ASP A 276 11.70 -13.02 -17.81
N THR A 277 11.77 -12.32 -16.68
CA THR A 277 12.97 -12.31 -15.83
C THR A 277 12.60 -11.88 -14.41
N LYS A 278 13.32 -12.40 -13.41
CA LYS A 278 13.09 -12.10 -11.99
C LYS A 278 11.63 -12.28 -11.51
N GLY A 279 10.88 -13.17 -12.16
CA GLY A 279 9.46 -13.40 -11.87
C GLY A 279 8.48 -12.40 -12.51
N VAL A 280 8.98 -11.39 -13.23
CA VAL A 280 8.15 -10.44 -13.99
C VAL A 280 7.94 -10.98 -15.40
N LYS A 281 6.68 -10.99 -15.85
CA LYS A 281 6.31 -11.39 -17.22
C LYS A 281 6.69 -10.32 -18.22
N ALA A 282 7.15 -10.73 -19.40
CA ALA A 282 7.37 -9.82 -20.51
C ALA A 282 6.11 -9.01 -20.81
N PHE A 283 6.27 -7.72 -21.13
CA PHE A 283 5.17 -6.83 -21.48
C PHE A 283 5.61 -5.80 -22.51
N GLU A 284 4.65 -5.34 -23.30
CA GLU A 284 4.90 -4.29 -24.29
C GLU A 284 4.95 -2.92 -23.61
N GLY A 285 5.98 -2.15 -23.93
CA GLY A 285 6.06 -0.72 -23.62
C GLY A 285 5.18 0.13 -24.56
N THR A 286 5.29 1.44 -24.43
CA THR A 286 4.64 2.42 -25.33
C THR A 286 5.53 2.67 -26.54
N LYS A 287 4.99 2.57 -27.75
CA LYS A 287 5.73 2.75 -29.01
C LYS A 287 5.35 4.05 -29.69
N GLN A 288 6.30 4.62 -30.42
CA GLN A 288 6.06 5.78 -31.29
C GLN A 288 4.94 5.46 -32.28
N GLY A 289 3.89 6.29 -32.28
CA GLY A 289 2.71 6.12 -33.12
C GLY A 289 1.57 5.29 -32.49
N ASP A 290 1.70 4.85 -31.24
CA ASP A 290 0.61 4.17 -30.53
C ASP A 290 -0.61 5.09 -30.31
N ASN A 291 -0.43 6.41 -30.37
CA ASN A 291 -1.42 7.42 -30.00
C ASN A 291 -1.92 7.20 -28.57
N THR A 292 -0.96 7.04 -27.66
CA THR A 292 -1.21 6.71 -26.26
C THR A 292 -1.94 7.85 -25.55
N SER A 293 -2.97 7.50 -24.80
CA SER A 293 -3.69 8.39 -23.90
C SER A 293 -3.58 7.91 -22.46
N LEU A 294 -3.36 8.83 -21.52
CA LEU A 294 -3.58 8.56 -20.11
C LEU A 294 -5.08 8.59 -19.86
N CYS A 295 -5.55 7.65 -19.05
CA CYS A 295 -6.94 7.56 -18.68
C CYS A 295 -7.10 7.44 -17.16
N LEU A 296 -8.06 8.20 -16.62
CA LEU A 296 -8.44 8.16 -15.22
C LEU A 296 -9.88 7.68 -15.08
N HIS A 297 -10.14 6.82 -14.11
CA HIS A 297 -11.48 6.47 -13.67
C HIS A 297 -11.74 7.22 -12.37
N LEU A 298 -12.70 8.14 -12.36
CA LEU A 298 -13.00 9.00 -11.22
C LEU A 298 -14.48 9.36 -11.13
N THR A 299 -14.93 9.75 -9.94
CA THR A 299 -16.27 10.30 -9.68
C THR A 299 -16.14 11.78 -9.32
N PRO A 300 -16.59 12.71 -10.17
CA PRO A 300 -16.67 14.14 -9.84
C PRO A 300 -17.68 14.38 -8.72
N SER A 301 -17.36 15.30 -7.80
CA SER A 301 -18.26 15.62 -6.68
C SER A 301 -19.34 16.65 -7.04
N GLY A 302 -19.21 17.32 -8.19
CA GLY A 302 -20.10 18.41 -8.63
C GLY A 302 -19.81 19.76 -7.98
N ARG A 303 -18.58 19.99 -7.48
CA ARG A 303 -18.15 21.22 -6.79
C ARG A 303 -17.41 22.21 -7.70
N GLY A 304 -17.80 22.28 -8.97
CA GLY A 304 -17.19 23.14 -9.98
C GLY A 304 -16.26 22.39 -10.93
N ALA A 305 -15.80 23.09 -11.97
CA ALA A 305 -14.82 22.57 -12.91
C ALA A 305 -13.44 22.53 -12.26
N PHE A 306 -12.61 21.58 -12.68
CA PHE A 306 -11.24 21.44 -12.21
C PHE A 306 -10.36 20.81 -13.29
N LYS A 307 -9.05 20.92 -13.12
CA LYS A 307 -8.02 20.37 -13.99
C LYS A 307 -7.16 19.38 -13.21
N ILE A 308 -6.70 18.36 -13.92
CA ILE A 308 -5.69 17.43 -13.43
C ILE A 308 -4.49 17.54 -14.37
N HIS A 309 -3.41 18.13 -13.87
CA HIS A 309 -2.13 18.22 -14.56
C HIS A 309 -1.41 16.88 -14.42
N VAL A 310 -1.02 16.32 -15.55
CA VAL A 310 -0.31 15.04 -15.61
C VAL A 310 1.16 15.35 -15.74
N MET A 311 1.92 15.08 -14.68
CA MET A 311 3.36 15.33 -14.61
C MET A 311 4.14 14.02 -14.73
N LEU A 312 5.17 14.00 -15.56
CA LEU A 312 6.11 12.91 -15.73
C LEU A 312 7.33 13.13 -14.82
N ASP A 313 7.78 12.07 -14.15
CA ASP A 313 8.99 11.93 -13.31
C ASP A 313 9.07 12.77 -12.03
N GLY A 314 8.38 13.90 -11.97
CA GLY A 314 8.31 14.72 -10.77
C GLY A 314 7.00 15.52 -10.71
N PRO A 315 6.48 15.81 -9.50
CA PRO A 315 5.27 16.63 -9.36
C PRO A 315 5.52 18.12 -9.58
N TYR A 316 6.79 18.56 -9.59
CA TYR A 316 7.20 19.96 -9.74
C TYR A 316 8.19 20.11 -10.89
N SER A 317 8.09 21.20 -11.66
CA SER A 317 8.96 21.48 -12.81
C SER A 317 10.33 22.09 -12.46
N GLY A 318 10.61 22.32 -11.18
CA GLY A 318 11.88 22.87 -10.71
C GLY A 318 13.09 21.94 -10.90
N GLU A 319 14.29 22.47 -10.68
CA GLU A 319 15.57 21.76 -10.90
C GLU A 319 15.73 20.46 -10.10
N THR A 320 15.09 20.37 -8.94
CA THR A 320 15.16 19.21 -8.05
C THR A 320 14.43 18.01 -8.63
N TRP A 321 13.18 18.22 -9.04
CA TRP A 321 12.29 17.14 -9.49
C TRP A 321 12.27 16.98 -11.01
N LYS A 322 12.56 18.04 -11.75
CA LYS A 322 12.58 18.08 -13.22
C LYS A 322 11.30 17.52 -13.85
N GLY A 323 10.19 17.68 -13.13
CA GLY A 323 8.89 17.20 -13.56
C GLY A 323 8.46 17.89 -14.84
N ARG A 324 7.88 17.13 -15.75
CA ARG A 324 7.40 17.66 -17.04
C ARG A 324 5.91 17.43 -17.17
N GLU A 325 5.16 18.50 -17.35
CA GLU A 325 3.75 18.38 -17.71
C GLU A 325 3.63 17.76 -19.11
N ILE A 326 2.87 16.67 -19.22
CA ILE A 326 2.68 15.93 -20.46
C ILE A 326 1.23 15.95 -20.95
N ALA A 327 0.29 16.33 -20.09
CA ALA A 327 -1.12 16.52 -20.42
C ALA A 327 -1.85 17.29 -19.31
N VAL A 328 -3.02 17.81 -19.66
CA VAL A 328 -4.01 18.32 -18.72
C VAL A 328 -5.34 17.62 -19.02
N ILE A 329 -6.02 17.12 -17.99
CA ILE A 329 -7.37 16.59 -18.08
C ILE A 329 -8.32 17.63 -17.50
N ASP A 330 -9.18 18.20 -18.35
CA ASP A 330 -10.25 19.11 -17.92
C ASP A 330 -11.49 18.32 -17.52
N VAL A 331 -12.00 18.57 -16.30
CA VAL A 331 -13.29 18.04 -15.82
C VAL A 331 -14.28 19.20 -15.72
N PRO A 332 -15.37 19.20 -16.51
CA PRO A 332 -16.31 20.32 -16.54
C PRO A 332 -17.22 20.34 -15.30
N ALA A 333 -17.76 21.52 -14.99
CA ALA A 333 -18.58 21.72 -13.78
C ALA A 333 -19.88 20.91 -13.76
N ASP A 334 -20.40 20.58 -14.94
CA ASP A 334 -21.61 19.77 -15.15
C ASP A 334 -21.31 18.28 -15.34
N ALA A 335 -20.05 17.85 -15.14
CA ALA A 335 -19.70 16.43 -15.15
C ALA A 335 -20.59 15.67 -14.16
N LYS A 336 -21.14 14.55 -14.63
CA LYS A 336 -22.08 13.76 -13.83
C LYS A 336 -21.43 13.29 -12.54
N ARG A 337 -22.20 13.21 -11.47
CA ARG A 337 -21.74 12.73 -10.16
C ARG A 337 -21.78 11.19 -10.08
N GLU A 338 -21.20 10.55 -11.09
CA GLU A 338 -21.07 9.11 -11.24
C GLU A 338 -19.67 8.76 -11.73
N ALA A 339 -19.24 7.53 -11.44
CA ALA A 339 -17.95 7.04 -11.84
C ALA A 339 -17.85 7.01 -13.38
N GLN A 340 -16.87 7.72 -13.92
CA GLN A 340 -16.69 7.86 -15.36
C GLN A 340 -15.22 8.01 -15.74
N LYS A 341 -14.96 7.94 -17.05
CA LYS A 341 -13.61 8.04 -17.59
C LYS A 341 -13.31 9.45 -18.09
N PHE A 342 -12.09 9.89 -17.79
CA PHE A 342 -11.49 11.07 -18.40
C PHE A 342 -10.15 10.68 -19.03
N MET A 343 -9.84 11.25 -20.18
CA MET A 343 -8.69 10.85 -20.98
C MET A 343 -7.99 12.07 -21.56
N ALA A 344 -6.66 12.01 -21.63
CA ALA A 344 -5.86 12.98 -22.36
C ALA A 344 -4.76 12.28 -23.18
N PRO A 345 -4.51 12.71 -24.44
CA PRO A 345 -3.38 12.22 -25.22
C PRO A 345 -2.05 12.53 -24.53
N VAL A 346 -1.12 11.58 -24.54
CA VAL A 346 0.20 11.66 -23.90
C VAL A 346 1.29 11.07 -24.79
N SER A 347 1.42 11.55 -26.03
CA SER A 347 2.48 11.10 -26.96
C SER A 347 3.89 11.22 -26.37
N ALA A 348 4.07 12.10 -25.38
CA ALA A 348 5.29 12.29 -24.61
C ALA A 348 5.82 11.03 -23.89
N VAL A 349 5.00 9.99 -23.68
CA VAL A 349 5.43 8.72 -23.08
C VAL A 349 5.83 7.66 -24.10
N GLU A 350 5.62 7.89 -25.40
CA GLU A 350 5.91 6.90 -26.44
C GLU A 350 7.40 6.76 -26.68
N GLY A 351 7.91 5.53 -26.68
CA GLY A 351 9.33 5.25 -26.90
C GLY A 351 10.25 5.72 -25.79
N LEU A 352 9.72 6.07 -24.60
CA LEU A 352 10.55 6.36 -23.44
C LEU A 352 11.29 5.09 -22.99
N ALA A 353 12.56 5.27 -22.59
CA ALA A 353 13.39 4.21 -22.04
C ALA A 353 13.19 4.10 -20.52
N GLY A 354 13.38 2.91 -19.97
CA GLY A 354 13.19 2.63 -18.56
C GLY A 354 11.76 2.76 -18.06
N LYS A 355 11.67 3.12 -16.78
CA LYS A 355 10.43 3.30 -16.03
C LYS A 355 10.32 4.74 -15.57
N HIS A 356 9.11 5.28 -15.58
CA HIS A 356 8.83 6.68 -15.29
C HIS A 356 7.66 6.85 -14.32
N ALA A 357 7.72 7.89 -13.50
CA ALA A 357 6.69 8.19 -12.53
C ALA A 357 5.62 9.08 -13.16
N ILE A 358 4.37 8.94 -12.69
CA ILE A 358 3.26 9.81 -13.10
C ILE A 358 2.67 10.43 -11.84
N TYR A 359 2.56 11.75 -11.85
CA TYR A 359 1.92 12.53 -10.80
C TYR A 359 0.70 13.24 -11.36
N LEU A 360 -0.38 13.23 -10.59
CA LEU A 360 -1.61 13.95 -10.86
C LEU A 360 -1.65 15.14 -9.90
N VAL A 361 -1.53 16.36 -10.43
CA VAL A 361 -1.60 17.60 -9.65
C VAL A 361 -2.95 18.26 -9.93
N VAL A 362 -3.72 18.51 -8.89
CA VAL A 362 -5.11 18.99 -9.01
C VAL A 362 -5.15 20.51 -8.91
N GLU A 363 -5.77 21.16 -9.88
CA GLU A 363 -6.07 22.61 -9.89
C GLU A 363 -7.60 22.78 -9.93
N GLY A 364 -8.17 23.57 -9.02
CA GLY A 364 -9.61 23.81 -9.01
C GLY A 364 -10.05 24.77 -7.91
N PRO A 365 -11.37 24.95 -7.72
CA PRO A 365 -11.88 25.77 -6.63
C PRO A 365 -11.56 25.13 -5.27
N GLU A 366 -11.41 25.98 -4.26
CA GLU A 366 -11.26 25.54 -2.87
C GLU A 366 -12.52 24.83 -2.40
N VAL A 367 -12.33 23.70 -1.72
CA VAL A 367 -13.41 22.90 -1.15
C VAL A 367 -13.21 22.79 0.36
N GLN A 368 -14.06 23.46 1.14
CA GLN A 368 -14.04 23.34 2.58
C GLN A 368 -14.62 22.00 3.02
N GLU A 369 -13.95 21.33 3.97
CA GLU A 369 -14.56 20.20 4.67
C GLU A 369 -15.73 20.65 5.54
N PRO A 370 -16.75 19.80 5.71
CA PRO A 370 -17.70 19.97 6.80
C PRO A 370 -16.94 20.06 8.14
N GLN A 371 -17.18 21.12 8.92
CA GLN A 371 -16.60 21.21 10.26
C GLN A 371 -17.03 19.99 11.10
N GLN A 372 -16.05 19.18 11.52
CA GLN A 372 -16.31 18.09 12.45
C GLN A 372 -16.66 18.69 13.82
N ARG A 373 -17.95 18.65 14.20
CA ARG A 373 -18.35 18.95 15.58
C ARG A 373 -17.77 17.86 16.49
N GLN A 374 -16.73 18.19 17.25
CA GLN A 374 -16.30 17.35 18.36
C GLN A 374 -17.45 17.25 19.36
N GLN A 375 -18.11 16.10 19.40
CA GLN A 375 -19.01 15.77 20.47
C GLN A 375 -18.18 15.10 21.58
N PHE A 376 -18.19 15.70 22.77
CA PHE A 376 -17.41 15.33 23.96
C PHE A 376 -17.01 13.84 24.03
N GLY A 377 -15.71 13.58 23.97
CA GLY A 377 -15.10 12.31 24.38
C GLY A 377 -15.25 11.12 23.43
N ARG A 378 -15.90 11.25 22.27
CA ARG A 378 -15.93 10.20 21.24
C ARG A 378 -15.29 10.72 19.95
N ARG A 379 -14.20 10.08 19.51
CA ARG A 379 -13.77 10.19 18.10
C ARG A 379 -14.94 9.68 17.26
N GLN A 380 -15.60 10.58 16.52
CA GLN A 380 -16.52 10.16 15.47
C GLN A 380 -15.71 9.33 14.46
N GLN A 381 -16.35 8.34 13.82
CA GLN A 381 -15.69 7.58 12.76
C GLN A 381 -15.15 8.56 11.71
N PRO A 382 -13.93 8.36 11.18
CA PRO A 382 -13.39 9.23 10.15
C PRO A 382 -14.38 9.25 8.98
N GLN A 383 -14.94 10.42 8.69
CA GLN A 383 -15.82 10.59 7.53
C GLN A 383 -14.98 10.41 6.28
N ARG A 384 -15.58 9.84 5.23
CA ARG A 384 -14.95 9.81 3.90
C ARG A 384 -14.63 11.27 3.49
N PRO A 385 -13.38 11.59 3.12
CA PRO A 385 -12.98 12.94 2.76
C PRO A 385 -13.83 13.50 1.62
N GLN A 386 -14.06 14.81 1.65
CA GLN A 386 -14.79 15.52 0.59
C GLN A 386 -13.87 16.45 -0.17
N GLY A 387 -13.99 16.45 -1.50
CA GLY A 387 -13.19 17.26 -2.39
C GLY A 387 -13.84 17.45 -3.76
N LEU A 388 -13.04 17.70 -4.78
CA LEU A 388 -13.44 17.86 -6.18
C LEU A 388 -13.82 16.51 -6.81
N PHE A 389 -13.14 15.42 -6.45
CA PHE A 389 -13.43 14.08 -6.96
C PHE A 389 -12.82 12.96 -6.10
N ASP A 390 -13.31 11.75 -6.34
CA ASP A 390 -12.69 10.50 -5.89
C ASP A 390 -12.04 9.80 -7.09
N LEU A 391 -10.78 9.42 -6.97
CA LEU A 391 -10.03 8.67 -7.98
C LEU A 391 -10.13 7.17 -7.70
N HIS A 392 -10.54 6.40 -8.71
CA HIS A 392 -10.72 4.94 -8.62
C HIS A 392 -9.61 4.15 -9.30
N GLY A 393 -9.00 4.70 -10.37
CA GLY A 393 -7.88 4.04 -11.04
C GLY A 393 -7.30 4.81 -12.22
N ILE A 394 -6.21 4.26 -12.75
CA ILE A 394 -5.33 4.84 -13.76
C ILE A 394 -4.86 3.75 -14.73
N TRP A 395 -4.77 4.08 -16.02
CA TRP A 395 -4.14 3.25 -17.05
C TRP A 395 -3.73 4.09 -18.26
N PHE A 396 -2.83 3.56 -19.08
CA PHE A 396 -2.61 4.08 -20.43
C PHE A 396 -3.42 3.25 -21.42
N GLY A 397 -3.92 3.90 -22.46
CA GLY A 397 -4.68 3.25 -23.52
C GLY A 397 -4.20 3.67 -24.89
N LYS A 398 -4.20 2.72 -25.82
CA LYS A 398 -4.16 2.94 -27.27
C LYS A 398 -5.42 2.41 -27.94
N LYS A 399 -5.59 2.65 -29.25
CA LYS A 399 -6.72 2.12 -30.02
C LYS A 399 -6.88 0.61 -29.79
N GLY A 400 -8.08 0.18 -29.42
CA GLY A 400 -8.40 -1.24 -29.16
C GLY A 400 -8.05 -1.73 -27.76
N THR A 401 -7.54 -0.87 -26.87
CA THR A 401 -7.30 -1.25 -25.46
C THR A 401 -8.61 -1.62 -24.79
N MET A 402 -8.66 -2.85 -24.29
CA MET A 402 -9.77 -3.35 -23.48
C MET A 402 -9.73 -2.71 -22.10
N PHE A 403 -10.89 -2.37 -21.59
CA PHE A 403 -11.01 -1.73 -20.28
C PHE A 403 -11.55 -2.74 -19.26
N PRO A 404 -11.20 -2.58 -17.96
CA PRO A 404 -11.81 -3.41 -16.94
C PRO A 404 -13.32 -3.27 -16.99
N GLN A 405 -14.01 -4.41 -16.90
CA GLN A 405 -15.45 -4.39 -16.69
C GLN A 405 -15.74 -3.87 -15.28
N ALA A 406 -16.83 -3.14 -15.14
CA ALA A 406 -17.33 -2.75 -13.83
C ALA A 406 -17.58 -4.00 -12.98
N VAL A 407 -17.41 -3.88 -11.67
CA VAL A 407 -17.72 -4.95 -10.73
C VAL A 407 -19.20 -5.31 -10.86
N PRO A 408 -19.55 -6.59 -11.11
CA PRO A 408 -20.93 -6.98 -11.34
C PRO A 408 -21.84 -6.64 -10.17
N GLN A 409 -23.04 -6.18 -10.48
CA GLN A 409 -24.08 -5.92 -9.49
C GLN A 409 -25.02 -7.11 -9.37
N VAL A 410 -25.54 -7.32 -8.16
CA VAL A 410 -26.56 -8.33 -7.88
C VAL A 410 -27.88 -7.61 -7.65
N THR A 411 -28.92 -8.06 -8.34
CA THR A 411 -30.31 -7.69 -8.03
C THR A 411 -31.01 -8.91 -7.47
N ILE A 412 -31.68 -8.77 -6.33
CA ILE A 412 -32.52 -9.80 -5.71
C ILE A 412 -33.96 -9.33 -5.73
N THR A 413 -34.88 -10.19 -6.12
CA THR A 413 -36.32 -9.93 -6.07
C THR A 413 -37.08 -11.01 -5.30
N VAL A 414 -38.11 -10.60 -4.57
CA VAL A 414 -39.14 -11.47 -3.97
C VAL A 414 -40.46 -11.18 -4.63
N ASP A 415 -41.09 -12.18 -5.24
CA ASP A 415 -42.38 -12.03 -5.92
C ASP A 415 -42.38 -10.89 -6.95
N GLY A 416 -41.25 -10.72 -7.65
CA GLY A 416 -41.01 -9.68 -8.65
C GLY A 416 -40.63 -8.30 -8.09
N LYS A 417 -40.62 -8.11 -6.77
CA LYS A 417 -40.23 -6.83 -6.13
C LYS A 417 -38.76 -6.84 -5.73
N PRO A 418 -37.97 -5.82 -6.10
CA PRO A 418 -36.56 -5.75 -5.73
C PRO A 418 -36.38 -5.58 -4.21
N LEU A 419 -35.38 -6.26 -3.66
CA LEU A 419 -34.93 -6.07 -2.29
C LEU A 419 -33.79 -5.05 -2.25
N ASN A 420 -33.72 -4.29 -1.16
CA ASN A 420 -32.60 -3.40 -0.90
C ASN A 420 -31.39 -4.20 -0.38
N ILE A 421 -30.26 -4.13 -1.08
CA ILE A 421 -29.01 -4.76 -0.67
C ILE A 421 -28.13 -3.67 -0.05
N PRO A 422 -27.66 -3.82 1.19
CA PRO A 422 -26.77 -2.84 1.79
C PRO A 422 -25.44 -2.78 1.04
N GLU A 423 -24.85 -1.58 0.96
CA GLU A 423 -23.53 -1.38 0.32
C GLU A 423 -22.40 -2.11 1.07
N THR A 424 -22.55 -2.26 2.39
CA THR A 424 -21.55 -2.90 3.26
C THR A 424 -22.00 -4.28 3.74
N PRO A 425 -21.08 -5.25 3.83
CA PRO A 425 -21.36 -6.55 4.42
C PRO A 425 -21.50 -6.44 5.94
N ILE A 426 -21.97 -7.52 6.55
CA ILE A 426 -21.98 -7.73 8.00
C ILE A 426 -20.51 -7.82 8.47
N TYR A 427 -20.10 -6.92 9.35
CA TYR A 427 -18.76 -6.95 9.92
C TYR A 427 -18.60 -8.07 10.95
N SER A 428 -17.35 -8.50 11.11
CA SER A 428 -16.95 -9.43 12.17
C SER A 428 -17.35 -8.90 13.55
N SER A 429 -17.90 -9.79 14.38
CA SER A 429 -18.16 -9.53 15.78
C SER A 429 -17.95 -10.81 16.59
N ASN A 430 -17.73 -10.67 17.90
CA ASN A 430 -17.66 -11.83 18.80
C ASN A 430 -18.93 -12.69 18.75
N ALA A 431 -20.08 -12.12 18.37
CA ALA A 431 -21.36 -12.82 18.30
C ALA A 431 -21.53 -13.64 17.00
N ASN A 432 -21.02 -13.16 15.87
CA ASN A 432 -21.20 -13.84 14.57
C ASN A 432 -20.02 -14.73 14.17
N GLY A 433 -18.82 -14.51 14.72
CA GLY A 433 -17.63 -15.30 14.41
C GLY A 433 -17.17 -15.21 12.96
N TYR A 434 -17.67 -14.24 12.16
CA TYR A 434 -17.25 -14.08 10.77
C TYR A 434 -15.83 -13.55 10.68
N THR A 435 -15.03 -14.15 9.80
CA THR A 435 -13.66 -13.69 9.47
C THR A 435 -13.57 -13.10 8.06
N GLU A 436 -14.63 -13.27 7.26
CA GLU A 436 -14.72 -12.81 5.88
C GLU A 436 -15.76 -11.69 5.75
N VAL A 437 -15.53 -10.77 4.81
CA VAL A 437 -16.42 -9.62 4.52
C VAL A 437 -17.36 -9.89 3.35
N ASN A 438 -18.02 -11.06 3.35
CA ASN A 438 -18.84 -11.50 2.21
C ASN A 438 -20.32 -11.76 2.51
N HIS A 439 -20.76 -11.59 3.76
CA HIS A 439 -22.15 -11.80 4.15
C HIS A 439 -22.91 -10.47 4.14
N TYR A 440 -24.10 -10.44 3.56
CA TYR A 440 -24.96 -9.26 3.47
C TYR A 440 -26.32 -9.59 4.09
N GLN A 441 -26.77 -8.75 5.03
CA GLN A 441 -28.12 -8.87 5.58
C GLN A 441 -29.10 -8.16 4.65
N VAL A 442 -30.03 -8.91 4.07
CA VAL A 442 -31.08 -8.39 3.18
C VAL A 442 -32.44 -8.65 3.85
N TYR A 443 -33.36 -7.70 3.72
CA TYR A 443 -34.68 -7.80 4.33
C TYR A 443 -35.77 -7.93 3.28
N GLY A 444 -36.62 -8.95 3.43
CA GLY A 444 -37.72 -9.24 2.52
C GLY A 444 -38.79 -10.11 3.18
N ALA A 445 -40.06 -9.83 2.89
CA ALA A 445 -41.19 -10.61 3.38
C ALA A 445 -41.35 -11.92 2.62
N LEU A 446 -40.73 -12.98 3.13
CA LEU A 446 -40.78 -14.31 2.54
C LEU A 446 -41.97 -15.11 3.09
N LYS A 447 -42.80 -15.60 2.18
CA LYS A 447 -43.79 -16.66 2.45
C LYS A 447 -43.24 -18.00 1.94
N ALA A 448 -43.81 -19.11 2.40
CA ALA A 448 -43.40 -20.45 1.96
C ALA A 448 -43.47 -20.64 0.43
N ASN A 449 -44.36 -19.90 -0.25
CA ASN A 449 -44.54 -19.93 -1.69
C ASN A 449 -43.96 -18.70 -2.43
N SER A 450 -43.20 -17.84 -1.74
CA SER A 450 -42.57 -16.69 -2.40
C SER A 450 -41.55 -17.14 -3.45
N VAL A 451 -41.48 -16.42 -4.56
CA VAL A 451 -40.52 -16.66 -5.64
C VAL A 451 -39.31 -15.75 -5.45
N LEU A 452 -38.18 -16.36 -5.08
CA LEU A 452 -36.89 -15.69 -5.00
C LEU A 452 -36.14 -15.79 -6.34
N LYS A 453 -35.67 -14.65 -6.83
CA LYS A 453 -34.82 -14.59 -8.03
C LYS A 453 -33.64 -13.65 -7.76
N ALA A 454 -32.45 -14.09 -8.16
CA ALA A 454 -31.26 -13.27 -8.21
C ALA A 454 -30.73 -13.20 -9.64
N THR A 455 -30.27 -12.02 -10.04
CA THR A 455 -29.74 -11.75 -11.38
C THR A 455 -28.56 -10.81 -11.30
N SER A 456 -27.71 -10.84 -12.31
CA SER A 456 -26.66 -9.85 -12.57
C SER A 456 -26.67 -9.49 -14.04
N GLU A 457 -26.24 -8.28 -14.37
CA GLU A 457 -25.92 -7.86 -15.73
C GLU A 457 -24.73 -8.63 -16.31
N ASN A 458 -23.89 -9.22 -15.47
CA ASN A 458 -22.79 -10.07 -15.90
C ASN A 458 -23.20 -11.56 -15.85
N PRO A 459 -23.29 -12.25 -17.01
CA PRO A 459 -23.73 -13.65 -17.06
C PRO A 459 -22.74 -14.63 -16.43
N LYS A 460 -21.52 -14.19 -16.08
CA LYS A 460 -20.55 -15.02 -15.35
C LYS A 460 -20.89 -15.17 -13.87
N VAL A 461 -21.80 -14.35 -13.34
CA VAL A 461 -22.24 -14.48 -11.94
C VAL A 461 -23.17 -15.69 -11.82
N GLN A 462 -22.78 -16.64 -11.00
CA GLN A 462 -23.54 -17.86 -10.74
C GLN A 462 -24.34 -17.71 -9.45
N PHE A 463 -25.59 -18.14 -9.46
CA PHE A 463 -26.49 -18.04 -8.31
C PHE A 463 -26.91 -19.40 -7.79
N GLN A 464 -26.87 -19.57 -6.47
CA GLN A 464 -27.50 -20.67 -5.76
C GLN A 464 -28.49 -20.10 -4.75
N VAL A 465 -29.75 -20.51 -4.86
CA VAL A 465 -30.85 -20.06 -3.98
C VAL A 465 -31.26 -21.21 -3.09
N SER A 466 -31.25 -21.02 -1.78
CA SER A 466 -31.74 -22.03 -0.83
C SER A 466 -33.27 -22.12 -0.85
N PRO A 467 -33.85 -23.24 -0.38
CA PRO A 467 -35.26 -23.27 0.00
C PRO A 467 -35.60 -22.17 1.03
N ILE A 468 -36.85 -21.74 1.04
CA ILE A 468 -37.39 -20.86 2.08
C ILE A 468 -37.74 -21.73 3.29
N THR A 469 -37.22 -21.37 4.46
CA THR A 469 -37.51 -22.07 5.73
C THR A 469 -37.73 -21.04 6.83
N ASP A 470 -38.88 -21.10 7.50
CA ASP A 470 -39.28 -20.17 8.57
C ASP A 470 -39.12 -18.68 8.19
N GLY A 471 -39.52 -18.33 6.96
CA GLY A 471 -39.44 -16.95 6.45
C GLY A 471 -38.00 -16.48 6.16
N ARG A 472 -37.05 -17.42 6.01
CA ARG A 472 -35.64 -17.13 5.73
C ARG A 472 -35.16 -17.88 4.49
N ALA A 473 -34.21 -17.30 3.78
CA ALA A 473 -33.50 -17.94 2.68
C ALA A 473 -32.09 -17.36 2.55
N THR A 474 -31.22 -18.09 1.86
CA THR A 474 -29.87 -17.64 1.51
C THR A 474 -29.71 -17.65 0.00
N ILE A 475 -29.11 -16.59 -0.53
CA ILE A 475 -28.65 -16.56 -1.92
C ILE A 475 -27.13 -16.44 -1.91
N ARG A 476 -26.47 -17.37 -2.59
CA ARG A 476 -25.03 -17.32 -2.87
C ARG A 476 -24.83 -16.84 -4.30
N ALA A 477 -24.10 -15.76 -4.47
CA ALA A 477 -23.65 -15.30 -5.77
C ALA A 477 -22.14 -15.52 -5.88
N THR A 478 -21.67 -16.18 -6.92
CA THR A 478 -20.24 -16.46 -7.14
C THR A 478 -19.77 -15.76 -8.41
N TYR A 479 -18.68 -15.00 -8.28
CA TYR A 479 -18.00 -14.32 -9.39
C TYR A 479 -16.49 -14.49 -9.23
N GLU A 480 -15.82 -15.01 -10.27
CA GLU A 480 -14.36 -15.23 -10.29
C GLU A 480 -13.83 -16.00 -9.05
N GLY A 481 -14.59 -17.00 -8.60
CA GLY A 481 -14.22 -17.84 -7.46
C GLY A 481 -14.45 -17.20 -6.09
N LYS A 482 -14.97 -15.96 -6.04
CA LYS A 482 -15.34 -15.27 -4.81
C LYS A 482 -16.86 -15.24 -4.65
N GLU A 483 -17.32 -15.44 -3.42
CA GLU A 483 -18.74 -15.55 -3.11
C GLU A 483 -19.23 -14.35 -2.32
N LYS A 484 -20.42 -13.81 -2.67
CA LYS A 484 -21.26 -12.98 -1.81
C LYS A 484 -22.44 -13.80 -1.32
N ILE A 485 -22.71 -13.73 -0.03
CA ILE A 485 -23.77 -14.49 0.65
C ILE A 485 -24.83 -13.51 1.14
N PHE A 486 -26.03 -13.56 0.58
CA PHE A 486 -27.16 -12.74 0.99
C PHE A 486 -28.07 -13.53 1.91
N LEU A 487 -28.15 -13.11 3.16
CA LEU A 487 -29.03 -13.66 4.18
C LEU A 487 -30.35 -12.91 4.13
N ILE A 488 -31.41 -13.54 3.61
CA ILE A 488 -32.72 -12.91 3.45
C ILE A 488 -33.60 -13.32 4.63
N ASN A 489 -33.97 -12.34 5.45
CA ASN A 489 -34.83 -12.54 6.62
C ASN A 489 -36.02 -11.57 6.60
N TYR A 490 -37.12 -11.98 7.22
CA TYR A 490 -38.23 -11.08 7.54
C TYR A 490 -37.86 -10.17 8.73
N VAL A 491 -38.21 -8.88 8.64
CA VAL A 491 -38.28 -8.00 9.82
C VAL A 491 -39.71 -8.13 10.35
N LEU A 492 -39.85 -8.56 11.61
CA LEU A 492 -41.12 -8.48 12.34
C LEU A 492 -41.45 -7.03 12.68
#